data_AF-A0A317L116-F1
#
_entry.id   AF-A0A317L116-F1
#
_cell.length_a   1.000
_cell.length_b   1.000
_cell.length_c   1.000
_cell.angle_alpha   90.00
_cell.angle_beta   90.00
_cell.angle_gamma   90.00
#
_symmetry.space_group_name_H-M   'P 1'
#
loop_
_entity.id
_entity.type
_entity.pdbx_description
1 polymer ?
#
loop_
_entity_poly.entity_id
_entity_poly.type
_entity_poly.pdbx_seq_one_letter_code
_entity_poly.pdbx_strand_id
1 'polypeptide(L)'
;MGIIEIVSIGIIAAIFVLLLQEKQPTIAFLIILLTVLYLFIYLIQYVQEILQLVTYLGEQANIHHFYIKTILQIIGISYIAEIGSNIVKDAGLESIALKIELIGKVFIIILAIPIFKSLIETIINLFPIS
;
A
#
# COMPACT_ATOMS: atom_id res chain seq x y z
N MET A 1 10.04 17.19 -2.83
CA MET A 1 10.71 16.90 -4.11
C MET A 1 9.69 16.95 -5.22
N GLY A 2 10.10 17.21 -6.45
CA GLY A 2 9.21 17.16 -7.61
C GLY A 2 9.10 15.73 -8.16
N ILE A 3 8.04 15.42 -8.90
CA ILE A 3 7.91 14.16 -9.66
C ILE A 3 9.13 13.91 -10.56
N ILE A 4 9.73 14.98 -11.08
CA ILE A 4 10.93 14.95 -11.93
C ILE A 4 12.13 14.35 -11.18
N GLU A 5 12.35 14.72 -9.92
CA GLU A 5 13.49 14.22 -9.13
C GLU A 5 13.36 12.72 -8.85
N ILE A 6 12.16 12.26 -8.52
CA ILE A 6 11.84 10.84 -8.27
C ILE A 6 12.10 10.00 -9.53
N VAL A 7 11.58 10.46 -10.67
CA VAL A 7 11.74 9.77 -11.95
C VAL A 7 13.21 9.74 -12.36
N SER A 8 13.94 10.83 -12.12
CA SER A 8 15.38 10.90 -12.40
C SER A 8 16.17 9.87 -11.59
N ILE A 9 15.87 9.71 -10.30
CA ILE A 9 16.51 8.69 -9.45
C ILE A 9 16.24 7.29 -9.99
N GLY A 10 15.01 6.99 -10.40
CA GLY A 10 14.65 5.70 -11.00
C GLY A 10 15.43 5.42 -12.30
N ILE A 11 15.55 6.41 -13.17
CA ILE A 11 16.32 6.29 -14.43
C ILE A 11 17.81 6.06 -14.14
N ILE A 12 18.40 6.83 -13.22
CA ILE A 12 19.81 6.70 -12.84
C ILE A 12 20.06 5.30 -12.26
N ALA A 13 19.20 4.83 -11.37
CA ALA A 13 19.29 3.49 -10.80
C ALA A 13 19.21 2.41 -11.89
N ALA A 14 18.27 2.53 -12.84
CA ALA A 14 18.13 1.58 -13.95
C ALA A 14 19.39 1.50 -14.82
N ILE A 15 20.03 2.65 -15.12
CA ILE A 15 21.31 2.68 -15.85
C ILE A 15 22.39 1.93 -15.06
N PHE A 16 22.53 2.17 -13.76
CA PHE A 16 23.52 1.47 -12.94
C PHE A 16 23.27 -0.03 -12.88
N VAL A 17 22.01 -0.46 -12.75
CA VAL A 17 21.62 -1.87 -12.76
C VAL A 17 22.03 -2.52 -14.08
N LEU A 18 21.71 -1.90 -15.23
CA LEU A 18 22.09 -2.40 -16.55
C LEU A 18 23.60 -2.54 -16.74
N LEU A 19 24.38 -1.59 -16.21
CA LEU A 19 25.85 -1.63 -16.31
C LEU A 19 26.49 -2.69 -15.41
N LEU A 20 25.85 -3.02 -14.28
CA LEU A 20 26.43 -3.88 -13.24
C LEU A 20 25.86 -5.30 -13.25
N GLN A 21 24.67 -5.54 -13.80
CA GLN A 21 23.99 -6.84 -13.73
C GLN A 21 24.82 -8.00 -14.29
N GLU A 22 25.63 -7.76 -15.34
CA GLU A 22 26.45 -8.80 -15.96
C GLU A 22 27.71 -9.12 -15.15
N LYS A 23 28.30 -8.12 -14.50
CA LYS A 23 29.60 -8.25 -13.80
C LYS A 23 29.46 -8.50 -12.30
N GLN A 24 28.45 -7.89 -11.68
CA GLN A 24 28.23 -7.86 -10.23
C GLN A 24 26.72 -7.90 -9.93
N PRO A 25 26.04 -9.04 -10.19
CA PRO A 25 24.59 -9.17 -10.05
C PRO A 25 24.09 -8.87 -8.62
N THR A 26 24.88 -9.18 -7.60
CA THR A 26 24.54 -8.88 -6.20
C THR A 26 24.45 -7.36 -5.95
N ILE A 27 25.36 -6.57 -6.54
CA ILE A 27 25.36 -5.11 -6.38
C ILE A 27 24.21 -4.50 -7.19
N ALA A 28 23.94 -5.01 -8.39
CA ALA A 28 22.77 -4.60 -9.17
C ALA A 28 21.46 -4.84 -8.39
N PHE A 29 21.32 -5.99 -7.74
CA PHE A 29 20.16 -6.28 -6.89
C PHE A 29 20.04 -5.33 -5.69
N LEU A 30 21.15 -5.01 -5.01
CA LEU A 30 21.14 -4.03 -3.91
C LEU A 30 20.70 -2.64 -4.39
N ILE A 31 21.09 -2.22 -5.60
CA ILE A 31 20.65 -0.95 -6.18
C ILE A 31 19.14 -0.95 -6.43
N ILE A 32 18.59 -2.05 -6.97
CA ILE A 32 17.13 -2.21 -7.14
C ILE A 32 16.44 -2.07 -5.78
N LEU A 33 16.87 -2.86 -4.79
CA LEU A 33 16.28 -2.89 -3.46
C LEU A 33 16.29 -1.51 -2.79
N LEU A 34 17.43 -0.82 -2.79
CA LEU A 34 17.57 0.51 -2.20
C LEU A 34 16.73 1.55 -2.94
N THR A 35 16.67 1.47 -4.27
CA THR A 35 15.85 2.39 -5.07
C THR A 35 14.38 2.20 -4.76
N VAL A 36 13.87 0.97 -4.76
CA VAL A 36 12.47 0.68 -4.44
C VAL A 36 12.13 1.11 -3.01
N LEU A 37 13.01 0.84 -2.04
CA LEU A 37 12.81 1.27 -0.66
C LEU A 37 12.77 2.79 -0.53
N TYR A 38 13.67 3.50 -1.21
CA TYR A 38 13.70 4.96 -1.21
C TYR A 38 12.43 5.56 -1.82
N LEU A 39 12.00 5.07 -2.99
CA LEU A 39 10.76 5.49 -3.64
C LEU A 39 9.54 5.25 -2.76
N PHE A 40 9.55 4.16 -1.99
CA PHE A 40 8.48 3.84 -1.06
C PHE A 40 8.42 4.79 0.14
N ILE A 41 9.57 5.07 0.79
CA ILE A 41 9.64 6.05 1.89
C ILE A 41 9.17 7.42 1.41
N TYR A 42 9.48 7.77 0.16
CA TYR A 42 9.01 8.99 -0.44
C TYR A 42 7.47 9.02 -0.58
N LEU A 43 6.88 7.94 -1.10
CA LEU A 43 5.43 7.81 -1.29
C LEU A 43 4.65 7.93 0.03
N ILE A 44 5.17 7.37 1.13
CA ILE A 44 4.45 7.29 2.40
C ILE A 44 4.10 8.67 2.99
N GLN A 45 4.90 9.69 2.67
CA GLN A 45 4.68 11.07 3.10
C GLN A 45 3.40 11.65 2.49
N TYR A 46 3.19 11.42 1.19
CA TYR A 46 1.98 11.86 0.48
C TYR A 46 0.74 11.10 0.93
N VAL A 47 0.90 9.80 1.19
CA VAL A 47 -0.20 9.00 1.74
C VAL A 47 -0.64 9.61 3.06
N GLN A 48 0.27 9.93 3.98
CA GLN A 48 -0.06 10.55 5.26
C GLN A 48 -0.84 11.87 5.12
N GLU A 49 -0.46 12.75 4.20
CA GLU A 49 -1.19 13.99 3.93
C GLU A 49 -2.62 13.74 3.45
N ILE A 50 -2.80 12.78 2.53
CA ILE A 50 -4.13 12.36 2.05
C ILE A 50 -4.95 11.77 3.21
N LEU A 51 -4.34 10.95 4.07
CA LEU A 51 -5.03 10.37 5.24
C LEU A 51 -5.54 11.47 6.17
N GLN A 52 -4.74 12.51 6.42
CA GLN A 52 -5.13 13.64 7.27
C GLN A 52 -6.30 14.41 6.66
N LEU A 53 -6.25 14.71 5.36
CA LEU A 53 -7.33 15.40 4.66
C LEU A 53 -8.63 14.59 4.69
N VAL A 54 -8.58 13.30 4.39
CA VAL A 54 -9.77 12.42 4.39
C VAL A 54 -10.36 12.31 5.79
N THR A 55 -9.52 12.24 6.83
CA THR A 55 -9.98 12.20 8.22
C THR A 55 -10.67 13.52 8.60
N TYR A 56 -10.07 14.66 8.25
CA TYR A 56 -10.65 15.99 8.47
C TYR A 56 -12.01 16.15 7.78
N LEU A 57 -12.12 15.75 6.50
CA LEU A 57 -13.39 15.81 5.76
C LEU A 57 -14.45 14.88 6.35
N GLY A 58 -14.05 13.68 6.81
CA GLY A 58 -14.94 12.74 7.47
C GLY A 58 -15.52 13.29 8.78
N GLU A 59 -14.70 13.98 9.57
CA GLU A 59 -15.14 14.67 10.79
C GLU A 59 -16.14 15.79 10.48
N GLN A 60 -15.88 16.61 9.46
CA GLN A 60 -16.82 17.67 9.03
C GLN A 60 -18.15 17.10 8.52
N ALA A 61 -18.15 15.91 7.92
CA ALA A 61 -19.33 15.24 7.41
C ALA A 61 -20.11 14.43 8.47
N ASN A 62 -19.71 14.47 9.76
CA ASN A 62 -20.26 13.64 10.83
C ASN A 62 -20.22 12.12 10.52
N ILE A 63 -19.24 11.69 9.73
CA ILE A 63 -19.02 10.27 9.49
C ILE A 63 -18.35 9.68 10.73
N HIS A 64 -18.83 8.52 11.20
CA HIS A 64 -18.17 7.82 12.29
C HIS A 64 -16.70 7.57 11.96
N HIS A 65 -15.81 8.10 12.81
CA HIS A 65 -14.36 8.00 12.67
C HIS A 65 -13.86 6.57 12.45
N PHE A 66 -14.58 5.57 12.99
CA PHE A 66 -14.30 4.16 12.76
C PHE A 66 -14.32 3.77 11.27
N TYR A 67 -15.29 4.24 10.48
CA TYR A 67 -15.42 3.86 9.07
C TYR A 67 -14.29 4.45 8.23
N ILE A 68 -14.01 5.75 8.40
CA ILE A 68 -12.91 6.42 7.71
C ILE A 68 -11.59 5.75 8.06
N LYS A 69 -11.31 5.55 9.35
CA LYS A 69 -10.10 4.87 9.81
C LYS A 69 -9.94 3.47 9.21
N THR A 70 -11.02 2.70 9.13
CA THR A 70 -10.98 1.32 8.59
C THR A 70 -10.70 1.32 7.09
N ILE A 71 -11.34 2.20 6.32
CA ILE A 71 -11.07 2.35 4.87
C ILE A 71 -9.60 2.74 4.64
N LEU A 72 -9.10 3.69 5.43
CA LEU A 72 -7.70 4.11 5.35
C LEU A 72 -6.72 2.98 5.69
N GLN A 73 -7.04 2.15 6.70
CA GLN A 73 -6.25 0.96 7.04
C GLN A 73 -6.24 -0.06 5.90
N ILE A 74 -7.38 -0.28 5.24
CA ILE A 74 -7.48 -1.17 4.08
C ILE A 74 -6.57 -0.69 2.94
N ILE A 75 -6.62 0.60 2.60
CA ILE A 75 -5.77 1.21 1.57
C ILE A 75 -4.29 1.10 1.94
N GLY A 76 -3.94 1.39 3.20
CA GLY A 76 -2.56 1.26 3.68
C GLY A 76 -2.03 -0.17 3.56
N ILE A 77 -2.83 -1.15 3.99
CA ILE A 77 -2.46 -2.57 3.92
C ILE A 77 -2.30 -3.02 2.46
N SER A 78 -3.17 -2.60 1.54
CA SER A 78 -3.05 -2.97 0.13
C SER A 78 -1.74 -2.48 -0.47
N TYR A 79 -1.37 -1.22 -0.23
CA TYR A 79 -0.12 -0.66 -0.73
C TYR A 79 1.12 -1.32 -0.10
N ILE A 80 1.12 -1.52 1.22
CA ILE A 80 2.26 -2.16 1.90
C ILE A 80 2.44 -3.60 1.41
N ALA A 81 1.36 -4.36 1.28
CA ALA A 81 1.41 -5.75 0.83
C ALA A 81 1.86 -5.85 -0.64
N GLU A 82 1.36 -4.99 -1.53
CA GLU A 82 1.74 -4.97 -2.94
C GLU A 82 3.23 -4.64 -3.11
N ILE A 83 3.71 -3.61 -2.42
CA ILE A 83 5.10 -3.17 -2.52
C ILE A 83 6.05 -4.18 -1.88
N GLY A 84 5.69 -4.70 -0.69
CA GLY A 84 6.46 -5.76 -0.04
C GLY A 84 6.55 -7.03 -0.89
N SER A 85 5.46 -7.41 -1.57
CA SER A 85 5.45 -8.52 -2.53
C SER A 85 6.39 -8.24 -3.71
N ASN A 86 6.29 -7.07 -4.33
CA ASN A 86 7.11 -6.71 -5.48
C ASN A 86 8.60 -6.68 -5.15
N ILE A 87 9.00 -6.17 -3.98
CA ILE A 87 10.39 -6.22 -3.52
C ILE A 87 10.91 -7.67 -3.43
N VAL A 88 10.08 -8.58 -2.94
CA VAL A 88 10.45 -9.99 -2.81
C VAL A 88 10.45 -10.70 -4.17
N LYS A 89 9.59 -10.29 -5.12
CA LYS A 89 9.65 -10.75 -6.53
C LYS A 89 10.94 -10.28 -7.20
N ASP A 90 11.34 -9.04 -6.99
CA ASP A 90 12.59 -8.49 -7.51
C ASP A 90 13.82 -9.25 -6.98
N ALA A 91 13.70 -9.90 -5.81
CA ALA A 91 14.70 -10.81 -5.25
C ALA A 91 14.69 -12.24 -5.84
N GLY A 92 13.80 -12.53 -6.78
CA GLY A 92 13.59 -13.87 -7.35
C GLY A 92 12.82 -14.83 -6.44
N LEU A 93 12.17 -14.34 -5.37
CA LEU A 93 11.51 -15.15 -4.35
C LEU A 93 9.97 -15.16 -4.52
N GLU A 94 9.49 -15.54 -5.70
CA GLU A 94 8.07 -15.45 -6.07
C GLU A 94 7.12 -16.17 -5.10
N SER A 95 7.50 -17.36 -4.62
CA SER A 95 6.68 -18.11 -3.64
C SER A 95 6.45 -17.35 -2.34
N ILE A 96 7.43 -16.56 -1.88
CA ILE A 96 7.30 -15.74 -0.67
C ILE A 96 6.46 -14.50 -0.97
N ALA A 97 6.68 -13.86 -2.12
CA ALA A 97 5.91 -12.71 -2.55
C ALA A 97 4.39 -13.00 -2.62
N LEU A 98 4.01 -14.14 -3.21
CA LEU A 98 2.61 -14.58 -3.27
C LEU A 98 1.99 -14.76 -1.87
N LYS A 99 2.78 -15.21 -0.89
CA LYS A 99 2.32 -15.33 0.50
C LYS A 99 2.10 -13.95 1.15
N ILE A 100 2.95 -12.97 0.85
CA ILE A 100 2.78 -11.59 1.32
C ILE A 100 1.47 -11.00 0.77
N GLU A 101 1.20 -11.17 -0.53
CA GLU A 101 -0.06 -10.74 -1.14
C GLU A 101 -1.28 -11.40 -0.50
N LEU A 102 -1.21 -12.72 -0.29
CA LEU A 102 -2.30 -13.47 0.33
C LEU A 102 -2.60 -12.96 1.74
N ILE A 103 -1.56 -12.72 2.55
CA ILE A 103 -1.70 -12.17 3.90
C ILE A 103 -2.37 -10.79 3.82
N GLY A 104 -1.91 -9.90 2.93
CA GLY A 104 -2.52 -8.59 2.74
C GLY A 104 -4.02 -8.67 2.42
N LYS A 105 -4.41 -9.56 1.49
CA LYS A 105 -5.81 -9.78 1.12
C LYS A 105 -6.65 -10.29 2.31
N VAL A 106 -6.12 -11.22 3.10
CA VAL A 106 -6.82 -11.74 4.29
C VAL A 106 -7.03 -10.63 5.33
N PHE A 107 -6.03 -9.78 5.57
CA PHE A 107 -6.16 -8.64 6.48
C PHE A 107 -7.25 -7.66 6.02
N ILE A 108 -7.28 -7.35 4.73
CA ILE A 108 -8.33 -6.48 4.14
C ILE A 108 -9.71 -7.08 4.37
N ILE A 109 -9.90 -8.38 4.14
CA ILE A 109 -11.18 -9.07 4.36
C ILE A 109 -11.59 -9.00 5.84
N ILE A 110 -10.66 -9.23 6.77
CA ILE A 110 -10.94 -9.15 8.22
C ILE A 110 -11.43 -7.75 8.60
N LEU A 111 -10.79 -6.70 8.09
CA LEU A 111 -11.18 -5.31 8.33
C LEU A 111 -12.50 -4.92 7.65
N ALA A 112 -12.87 -5.59 6.56
CA ALA A 112 -14.13 -5.33 5.88
C ALA A 112 -15.35 -5.91 6.62
N ILE A 113 -15.17 -7.00 7.40
CA ILE A 113 -16.28 -7.69 8.11
C ILE A 113 -17.12 -6.73 8.99
N PRO A 114 -16.55 -5.87 9.86
CA PRO A 114 -17.32 -4.94 10.68
C PRO A 114 -18.16 -3.95 9.87
N ILE A 115 -17.65 -3.51 8.71
CA ILE A 115 -18.35 -2.59 7.82
C ILE A 115 -19.57 -3.31 7.22
N PHE A 116 -19.38 -4.53 6.70
CA PHE A 116 -20.48 -5.34 6.18
C PHE A 116 -21.52 -5.64 7.24
N LYS A 117 -21.10 -5.97 8.48
CA LYS A 117 -22.02 -6.17 9.60
C LYS A 117 -22.89 -4.94 9.85
N SER A 118 -22.26 -3.77 9.94
CA SER A 118 -22.97 -2.49 10.19
C SER A 118 -23.94 -2.16 9.05
N LEU A 119 -23.56 -2.45 7.81
CA LEU A 119 -24.42 -2.28 6.64
C LEU A 119 -25.65 -3.20 6.70
N ILE A 120 -25.45 -4.48 7.01
CA ILE A 120 -26.55 -5.45 7.14
C ILE A 120 -27.50 -5.04 8.27
N GLU A 121 -26.97 -4.66 9.44
CA GLU A 121 -27.78 -4.16 10.56
C GLU A 121 -28.58 -2.93 10.17
N THR A 122 -27.98 -2.00 9.41
CA THR A 122 -28.67 -0.81 8.90
C THR A 122 -29.81 -1.19 7.95
N ILE A 123 -29.57 -2.11 7.02
CA ILE A 123 -30.60 -2.60 6.09
C ILE A 123 -31.74 -3.26 6.86
N ILE A 124 -31.44 -4.14 7.82
CA ILE A 124 -32.45 -4.82 8.63
C ILE A 124 -33.29 -3.80 9.41
N ASN A 125 -32.66 -2.79 10.02
CA ASN A 125 -33.36 -1.75 10.77
C ASN A 125 -34.27 -0.86 9.90
N LEU A 126 -34.00 -0.76 8.59
CA LEU A 126 -34.84 -0.03 7.64
C LEU A 126 -36.10 -0.80 7.23
N PHE A 127 -36.09 -2.13 7.35
CA PHE A 127 -37.26 -2.98 7.14
C PHE A 127 -37.85 -3.34 8.50
N PRO A 128 -38.92 -2.66 8.98
CA PRO A 128 -39.55 -3.03 10.24
C PRO A 128 -40.10 -4.45 10.09
N ILE A 129 -39.42 -5.41 10.70
CA ILE A 129 -39.94 -6.76 10.87
C ILE A 129 -41.07 -6.60 11.88
N SER A 130 -42.29 -6.90 11.45
CA SER A 130 -43.52 -6.82 12.26
C SER A 130 -43.46 -7.78 13.43
#